data_AF-A0A536DIA9-F1
#
_entry.id   AF-A0A536DIA9-F1
#
_cell.length_a   1.000
_cell.length_b   1.000
_cell.length_c   1.000
_cell.angle_alpha   90.00
_cell.angle_beta   90.00
_cell.angle_gamma   90.00
#
_symmetry.space_group_name_H-M   'P 1'
#
loop_
_entity.id
_entity.type
_entity.pdbx_description
1 polymer ?
#
loop_
_entity_poly.entity_id
_entity_poly.type
_entity_poly.pdbx_seq_one_letter_code
_entity_poly.pdbx_strand_id
1 'polypeptide(L)'
;MCRSIKTLANFEPPATDEEIRAAAVQFVRKLSGASRPSHANELVFDRAVDEVTAAASRLIRELRISAPPRDRETEARKGQERSRERYARVDA
;
A
#
# COMPACT_ATOMS: atom_id res chain seq x y z
N MET A 1 1.19 10.67 -7.30
CA MET A 1 1.13 9.32 -6.70
C MET A 1 1.16 9.43 -5.18
N CYS A 2 0.31 8.68 -4.49
CA CYS A 2 0.36 8.60 -3.03
C CYS A 2 1.63 7.86 -2.63
N ARG A 3 2.66 8.57 -2.14
CA ARG A 3 3.99 7.99 -1.85
C ARG A 3 3.96 6.87 -0.79
N SER A 4 2.83 6.69 -0.10
CA SER A 4 2.63 5.73 0.98
C SER A 4 1.95 4.41 0.58
N ILE A 5 1.37 4.29 -0.63
CA ILE A 5 0.70 3.05 -1.07
C ILE A 5 1.74 2.16 -1.77
N LYS A 6 2.01 0.98 -1.19
CA LYS A 6 2.96 0.01 -1.74
C LYS A 6 2.29 -0.95 -2.73
N THR A 7 3.05 -1.44 -3.71
CA THR A 7 2.61 -2.57 -4.56
C THR A 7 2.61 -3.85 -3.72
N LEU A 8 1.49 -4.58 -3.73
CA LEU A 8 1.32 -5.83 -2.97
C LEU A 8 1.23 -7.10 -3.86
N ALA A 9 1.13 -6.93 -5.17
CA ALA A 9 1.03 -8.05 -6.11
C ALA A 9 2.38 -8.73 -6.35
N ASN A 10 2.32 -10.03 -6.67
CA ASN A 10 3.45 -10.86 -7.08
C ASN A 10 4.57 -10.97 -6.02
N PHE A 11 4.22 -11.22 -4.76
CA PHE A 11 5.20 -11.50 -3.70
C PHE A 11 5.06 -12.94 -3.20
N GLU A 12 6.19 -13.52 -2.79
CA GLU A 12 6.25 -14.77 -2.03
C GLU A 12 6.92 -14.48 -0.68
N PRO A 13 6.23 -14.67 0.47
CA PRO A 13 4.84 -15.08 0.60
C PRO A 13 3.84 -14.02 0.11
N PRO A 14 2.59 -14.40 -0.24
CA PRO A 14 1.54 -13.46 -0.65
C PRO A 14 1.25 -12.39 0.40
N ALA A 15 0.83 -11.21 -0.04
CA ALA A 15 0.51 -10.09 0.85
C ALA A 15 -0.55 -10.49 1.89
N THR A 16 -0.34 -10.05 3.14
CA THR A 16 -1.26 -10.37 4.24
C THR A 16 -2.49 -9.47 4.21
N ASP A 17 -3.57 -9.91 4.87
CA ASP A 17 -4.79 -9.09 4.99
C ASP A 17 -4.52 -7.75 5.68
N GLU A 18 -3.59 -7.71 6.63
CA GLU A 18 -3.19 -6.47 7.31
C GLU A 18 -2.46 -5.50 6.35
N GLU A 19 -1.58 -6.02 5.49
CA GLU A 19 -0.90 -5.20 4.47
C GLU A 19 -1.92 -4.61 3.47
N ILE A 20 -2.91 -5.40 3.09
CA ILE A 20 -3.98 -4.97 2.17
C ILE A 20 -4.88 -3.93 2.86
N ARG A 21 -5.27 -4.15 4.12
CA ARG A 21 -6.07 -3.19 4.89
C ARG A 21 -5.32 -1.89 5.11
N ALA A 22 -4.02 -1.94 5.42
CA ALA A 22 -3.19 -0.76 5.55
C ALA A 22 -3.13 0.03 4.22
N ALA A 23 -3.02 -0.64 3.08
CA ALA A 23 -3.08 0.00 1.77
C ALA A 23 -4.44 0.66 1.50
N ALA A 24 -5.55 0.00 1.88
CA ALA A 24 -6.90 0.54 1.78
C ALA A 24 -7.08 1.83 2.61
N VAL A 25 -6.58 1.85 3.85
CA VAL A 25 -6.57 3.05 4.70
C VAL A 25 -5.84 4.21 4.01
N GLN A 26 -4.65 3.96 3.43
CA GLN A 26 -3.89 4.99 2.73
C GLN A 26 -4.61 5.49 1.47
N PHE A 27 -5.29 4.59 0.75
CA PHE A 27 -6.11 4.95 -0.40
C PHE A 27 -7.27 5.86 -0.01
N VAL A 28 -8.05 5.49 1.01
CA VAL A 28 -9.19 6.29 1.50
C VAL A 28 -8.75 7.65 2.02
N ARG A 29 -7.64 7.73 2.78
CA ARG A 29 -7.04 9.00 3.21
C ARG A 29 -6.63 9.88 2.03
N LYS A 30 -6.06 9.27 0.97
CA LYS A 30 -5.66 10.02 -0.21
C LYS A 30 -6.86 10.58 -0.98
N LEU A 31 -7.92 9.80 -1.10
CA LEU A 31 -9.14 10.19 -1.81
C LEU A 31 -9.91 11.29 -1.07
N SER A 32 -10.03 11.13 0.25
CA SER A 32 -10.74 12.08 1.12
C SER A 32 -9.96 13.37 1.40
N GLY A 33 -8.63 13.35 1.28
CA GLY A 33 -7.77 14.46 1.66
C GLY A 33 -7.57 14.59 3.18
N ALA A 34 -8.20 13.75 4.00
CA ALA A 34 -8.06 13.76 5.44
C ALA A 34 -7.08 12.67 5.91
N SER A 35 -6.10 13.05 6.74
CA SER A 35 -5.16 12.11 7.35
C SER A 35 -5.80 11.28 8.47
N ARG A 36 -6.85 11.80 9.11
CA ARG A 36 -7.71 11.11 10.06
C ARG A 36 -9.17 11.55 9.83
N PRO A 37 -10.15 10.64 9.97
CA PRO A 37 -11.55 11.04 9.94
C PRO A 37 -11.87 12.00 11.10
N SER A 38 -12.84 12.88 10.89
CA SER A 38 -13.53 13.53 12.00
C SER A 38 -14.46 12.52 12.68
N HIS A 39 -14.81 12.75 13.95
CA HIS A 39 -15.73 11.88 14.70
C HIS A 39 -17.03 11.59 13.94
N ALA A 40 -17.61 12.59 13.27
CA ALA A 40 -18.83 12.43 12.49
C ALA A 40 -18.67 11.51 11.25
N ASN A 41 -17.44 11.32 10.77
CA ASN A 41 -17.14 10.59 9.54
C ASN A 41 -16.47 9.22 9.78
N GLU A 42 -16.25 8.81 11.04
CA GLU A 42 -15.58 7.55 11.39
C GLU A 42 -16.24 6.35 10.70
N LEU A 43 -17.56 6.22 10.83
CA LEU A 43 -18.32 5.12 10.22
C LEU A 43 -18.21 5.08 8.68
N VAL A 44 -18.19 6.25 8.04
CA VAL A 44 -18.06 6.34 6.57
C VAL A 44 -16.64 5.95 6.14
N PHE A 45 -15.63 6.35 6.92
CA PHE A 45 -14.24 5.96 6.68
C PHE A 45 -14.03 4.45 6.84
N ASP A 46 -14.50 3.88 7.95
CA ASP A 46 -14.33 2.46 8.25
C ASP A 46 -15.00 1.60 7.18
N ARG A 47 -16.25 1.94 6.82
CA ARG A 47 -16.95 1.26 5.74
C ARG A 47 -16.20 1.32 4.41
N ALA A 48 -15.69 2.50 4.03
CA ALA A 48 -14.93 2.65 2.79
C ALA A 48 -13.63 1.84 2.82
N VAL A 49 -12.94 1.79 3.95
CA VAL A 49 -11.73 0.97 4.14
C VAL A 49 -12.05 -0.51 4.00
N ASP A 50 -13.14 -0.99 4.58
CA ASP A 50 -13.55 -2.40 4.51
C ASP A 50 -13.93 -2.80 3.08
N GLU A 51 -14.69 -1.97 2.37
CA GLU A 51 -15.08 -2.20 0.97
C GLU A 51 -13.86 -2.25 0.04
N VAL A 52 -12.93 -1.31 0.21
CA VAL A 52 -11.67 -1.28 -0.58
C VAL A 52 -10.79 -2.47 -0.23
N THR A 53 -10.70 -2.84 1.05
CA THR A 53 -9.94 -4.02 1.49
C THR A 53 -10.49 -5.28 0.82
N ALA A 54 -11.81 -5.49 0.85
CA ALA A 54 -12.46 -6.64 0.23
C ALA A 54 -12.25 -6.70 -1.30
N ALA A 55 -12.27 -5.55 -1.97
CA ALA A 55 -11.98 -5.47 -3.41
C ALA A 55 -10.50 -5.77 -3.70
N ALA A 56 -9.59 -5.18 -2.94
CA ALA A 56 -8.15 -5.37 -3.10
C ALA A 56 -7.73 -6.82 -2.79
N SER A 57 -8.27 -7.45 -1.75
CA SER A 57 -7.98 -8.86 -1.44
C SER A 57 -8.44 -9.80 -2.55
N ARG A 58 -9.61 -9.54 -3.16
CA ARG A 58 -10.08 -10.31 -4.33
C ARG A 58 -9.13 -10.14 -5.51
N LEU A 59 -8.76 -8.91 -5.84
CA LEU A 59 -7.80 -8.61 -6.89
C LEU A 59 -6.48 -9.36 -6.66
N ILE A 60 -5.85 -9.22 -5.49
CA ILE A 60 -4.53 -9.82 -5.22
C ILE A 60 -4.58 -11.35 -5.29
N ARG A 61 -5.67 -11.98 -4.86
CA ARG A 61 -5.83 -13.45 -4.92
C ARG A 61 -6.04 -13.97 -6.35
N GLU A 62 -6.74 -13.22 -7.20
CA GLU A 62 -7.12 -13.68 -8.54
C GLU A 62 -6.16 -13.21 -9.64
N LEU A 63 -5.34 -12.19 -9.35
CA LEU A 63 -4.40 -11.60 -10.31
C LEU A 63 -3.28 -12.59 -10.66
N ARG A 64 -3.25 -13.03 -11.92
CA ARG A 64 -2.20 -13.91 -12.46
C ARG A 64 -1.09 -13.10 -13.08
N ILE A 65 0.14 -13.38 -12.67
CA ILE A 65 1.35 -12.69 -13.15
C ILE A 65 2.33 -13.76 -13.62
N SER A 66 2.87 -13.59 -14.84
CA SER A 66 3.84 -14.53 -15.44
C SER A 66 5.28 -14.30 -15.00
N ALA A 67 5.58 -13.12 -14.44
CA ALA A 67 6.89 -12.79 -13.92
C ALA A 67 7.21 -13.59 -12.64
N PRO A 68 8.49 -13.87 -12.36
CA PRO A 68 8.87 -14.53 -11.11
C PRO A 68 8.41 -13.71 -9.89
N PRO A 69 8.03 -14.38 -8.77
CA PRO A 69 7.65 -13.69 -7.55
C PRO A 69 8.75 -12.77 -7.04
N ARG A 70 8.33 -11.67 -6.41
CA ARG A 70 9.21 -10.68 -5.79
C ARG A 70 9.47 -11.06 -4.35
N ASP A 71 10.70 -10.81 -3.91
CA ASP A 71 11.10 -10.95 -2.52
C ASP A 71 10.93 -9.61 -1.77
N ARG A 72 10.35 -9.67 -0.57
CA ARG A 72 10.03 -8.47 0.22
C ARG A 72 11.29 -7.77 0.72
N GLU A 73 12.28 -8.52 1.17
CA GLU A 73 13.52 -7.96 1.72
C GLU A 73 14.31 -7.23 0.63
N THR A 74 14.39 -7.84 -0.55
CA THR A 74 15.03 -7.27 -1.74
C THR A 74 14.36 -5.97 -2.17
N GLU A 75 13.02 -5.93 -2.20
CA GLU A 75 12.29 -4.70 -2.56
C GLU A 75 12.38 -3.61 -1.49
N ALA A 76 12.44 -3.99 -0.21
CA ALA A 76 12.71 -3.06 0.89
C ALA A 76 14.11 -2.44 0.77
N ARG A 77 15.14 -3.25 0.50
CA ARG A 77 16.52 -2.78 0.28
C ARG A 77 16.63 -1.82 -0.89
N LYS A 78 16.06 -2.18 -2.05
CA LYS A 78 15.99 -1.26 -3.22
C LYS A 78 15.27 0.05 -2.86
N GLY A 79 14.24 -0.02 -2.00
CA GLY A 79 13.57 1.16 -1.47
C GLY A 79 14.49 2.05 -0.64
N GLN A 80 15.27 1.46 0.26
CA GLN A 80 16.23 2.17 1.11
C GLN A 80 17.35 2.80 0.29
N GLU A 81 17.90 2.09 -0.69
CA GLU A 81 18.95 2.59 -1.60
C GLU A 81 18.47 3.82 -2.37
N ARG A 82 17.29 3.75 -3.01
CA ARG A 82 16.67 4.90 -3.68
C ARG A 82 16.42 6.08 -2.74
N SER A 83 16.12 5.81 -1.47
CA SER A 83 15.96 6.85 -0.46
C SER A 83 17.30 7.51 -0.13
N ARG A 84 18.37 6.72 0.07
CA ARG A 84 19.72 7.23 0.34
C ARG A 84 20.23 8.09 -0.80
N GLU A 85 20.09 7.64 -2.04
CA GLU A 85 20.46 8.41 -3.24
C GLU A 85 19.73 9.76 -3.30
N ARG A 86 18.44 9.77 -2.97
CA ARG A 86 17.64 11.00 -2.96
C ARG A 86 18.17 12.00 -1.92
N TYR A 87 18.47 11.56 -0.70
CA TYR A 87 18.98 12.46 0.34
C TYR A 87 20.42 12.91 0.03
N ALA A 88 21.28 12.02 -0.44
CA ALA A 88 22.66 12.36 -0.85
C ALA A 88 22.72 13.41 -1.98
N ARG A 89 21.73 13.42 -2.89
CA ARG A 89 21.62 14.44 -3.95
C ARG A 89 21.08 15.79 -3.47
N VAL A 90 20.38 15.83 -2.33
CA VAL A 90 19.86 17.08 -1.75
C VAL A 90 20.92 17.77 -0.88
N ASP A 91 21.83 16.99 -0.30
CA ASP A 91 22.91 17.47 0.56
C ASP A 91 24.19 17.88 -0.21
N ALA A 92 24.22 17.74 -1.54
CA ALA A 92 25.34 18.06 -2.44
C ALA A 92 24.98 19.21 -3.38
#